data_AF-A0A9Q1R037-F1
#
_entry.id   AF-A0A9Q1R037-F1
#
_cell.length_a   1.000
_cell.length_b   1.000
_cell.length_c   1.000
_cell.angle_alpha   90.00
_cell.angle_beta   90.00
_cell.angle_gamma   90.00
#
_symmetry.space_group_name_H-M   'P 1'
#
loop_
_entity.id
_entity.type
_entity.pdbx_description
1 polymer ?
#
loop_
_entity_poly.entity_id
_entity_poly.type
_entity_poly.pdbx_seq_one_letter_code
_entity_poly.pdbx_strand_id
1 'polypeptide(L)'
;MSWEIEEIGEDSKSEVISNKDGGVINDVYVAVGKNDLHVLQWGLDHASSPGIRICLVHVFPPITYIPSPVGKLSRSQLTQQQVQAYINEESNRRKNLLEKYIRLCNDAKVPVDTVLVESKSPAKALLDLISVVNVTSLVIGTKRSLSTIRARKGQGVGEYVQKNAPSFCQVNVVGEEGKKMKNGQVLQLKGSQPEIAKQSNRNLLEWMCFSPKFHGDVGKK
;
A
#
# COMPACT_ATOMS: atom_id res chain seq x y z
N MET A 1 19.68 26.99 -44.88
CA MET A 1 19.68 25.51 -44.99
C MET A 1 18.79 24.96 -43.89
N SER A 2 18.15 23.85 -44.23
CA SER A 2 17.00 23.19 -43.61
C SER A 2 17.12 22.81 -42.13
N TRP A 3 15.94 22.64 -41.50
CA TRP A 3 15.68 21.98 -40.22
C TRP A 3 16.29 20.59 -40.12
N GLU A 4 16.60 20.15 -38.89
CA GLU A 4 16.19 18.84 -38.39
C GLU A 4 16.07 18.88 -36.85
N ILE A 5 14.92 18.43 -36.36
CA ILE A 5 14.54 18.29 -34.96
C ILE A 5 14.74 16.82 -34.62
N GLU A 6 15.59 16.50 -33.64
CA GLU A 6 15.61 15.15 -33.07
C GLU A 6 14.60 15.08 -31.91
N GLU A 7 13.51 14.39 -32.22
CA GLU A 7 12.50 13.88 -31.31
C GLU A 7 13.10 12.66 -30.58
N ILE A 8 13.24 12.71 -29.25
CA ILE A 8 13.51 11.52 -28.44
C ILE A 8 12.28 11.27 -27.58
N GLY A 9 11.52 10.26 -28.00
CA GLY A 9 10.31 9.78 -27.37
C GLY A 9 10.55 9.25 -25.95
N GLU A 10 9.56 9.52 -25.11
CA GLU A 10 9.41 9.00 -23.76
C GLU A 10 8.96 7.53 -23.80
N ASP A 11 9.89 6.60 -23.56
CA ASP A 11 9.56 5.22 -23.20
C ASP A 11 9.88 5.01 -21.72
N SER A 12 8.94 5.42 -20.84
CA SER A 12 8.94 5.00 -19.44
C SER A 12 8.60 3.51 -19.35
N LYS A 13 9.62 2.68 -19.59
CA LYS A 13 9.62 1.24 -19.33
C LYS A 13 9.48 1.04 -17.82
N SER A 14 8.39 0.42 -17.40
CA SER A 14 8.24 -0.09 -16.04
C SER A 14 9.34 -1.12 -15.77
N GLU A 15 10.33 -0.75 -14.96
CA GLU A 15 11.41 -1.64 -14.56
C GLU A 15 10.92 -2.64 -13.52
N VAL A 16 10.70 -3.88 -13.95
CA VAL A 16 10.70 -5.03 -13.06
C VAL A 16 12.16 -5.43 -12.88
N ILE A 17 12.80 -4.94 -11.82
CA ILE A 17 14.13 -5.41 -11.42
C ILE A 17 13.91 -6.76 -10.74
N SER A 18 14.01 -7.85 -11.51
CA SER A 18 14.07 -9.20 -10.97
C SER A 18 15.45 -9.79 -11.25
N ASN A 19 16.26 -9.91 -10.20
CA ASN A 19 17.49 -10.69 -10.23
C ASN A 19 17.13 -12.18 -10.26
N LYS A 20 17.16 -12.77 -11.47
CA LYS A 20 16.97 -14.21 -11.67
C LYS A 20 18.27 -14.95 -11.40
N ASP A 21 18.35 -15.58 -10.24
CA ASP A 21 19.27 -16.70 -10.02
C ASP A 21 18.47 -18.00 -9.91
N GLY A 22 18.91 -19.05 -10.59
CA GLY A 22 18.15 -20.26 -10.91
C GLY A 22 18.03 -21.28 -9.77
N GLY A 23 17.83 -20.82 -8.52
CA GLY A 23 17.45 -21.67 -7.39
C GLY A 23 15.93 -21.70 -7.20
N VAL A 24 15.38 -22.73 -6.55
CA VAL A 24 13.98 -22.69 -6.08
C VAL A 24 13.88 -21.61 -5.00
N ILE A 25 13.58 -20.38 -5.41
CA ILE A 25 13.53 -19.26 -4.49
C ILE A 25 12.16 -19.25 -3.80
N ASN A 26 12.16 -19.50 -2.50
CA ASN A 26 10.98 -19.34 -1.66
C ASN A 26 10.81 -17.86 -1.32
N ASP A 27 10.35 -17.08 -2.31
CA ASP A 27 10.06 -15.65 -2.13
C ASP A 27 8.71 -15.48 -1.41
N VAL A 28 8.71 -14.71 -0.32
CA VAL A 28 7.48 -14.32 0.39
C VAL A 28 7.10 -12.92 -0.04
N TYR A 29 5.95 -12.80 -0.71
CA TYR A 29 5.42 -11.51 -1.14
C TYR A 29 4.62 -10.88 0.00
N VAL A 30 4.90 -9.62 0.31
CA VAL A 30 4.23 -8.89 1.39
C VAL A 30 3.56 -7.65 0.82
N ALA A 31 2.23 -7.64 0.78
CA ALA A 31 1.45 -6.50 0.32
C ALA A 31 1.37 -5.42 1.41
N VAL A 32 2.05 -4.28 1.18
CA VAL A 32 2.20 -3.19 2.15
C VAL A 32 1.51 -1.90 1.70
N GLY A 33 0.91 -1.20 2.66
CA GLY A 33 0.35 0.14 2.53
C GLY A 33 0.91 1.08 3.60
N LYS A 34 0.17 2.14 3.93
CA LYS A 34 0.66 3.21 4.84
C LYS A 34 0.91 2.78 6.29
N ASN A 35 0.23 1.73 6.77
CA ASN A 35 0.24 1.34 8.19
C ASN A 35 0.27 -0.19 8.33
N ASP A 36 1.13 -0.86 7.58
CA ASP A 36 1.16 -2.34 7.46
C ASP A 36 2.44 -2.92 8.07
N LEU A 37 2.95 -2.26 9.12
CA LEU A 37 4.11 -2.74 9.89
C LEU A 37 3.86 -4.14 10.46
N HIS A 38 2.67 -4.41 10.99
CA HIS A 38 2.29 -5.73 11.50
C HIS A 38 2.29 -6.82 10.42
N VAL A 39 1.97 -6.46 9.18
CA VAL A 39 1.98 -7.39 8.03
C VAL A 39 3.41 -7.73 7.66
N LEU A 40 4.31 -6.73 7.64
CA LEU A 40 5.73 -6.96 7.41
C LEU A 40 6.36 -7.79 8.52
N GLN A 41 6.06 -7.47 9.78
CA GLN A 41 6.57 -8.21 10.93
C GLN A 41 6.17 -9.69 10.85
N TRP A 42 4.90 -9.97 10.52
CA TRP A 42 4.47 -11.34 10.27
C TRP A 42 5.30 -11.99 9.16
N GLY A 43 5.55 -11.29 8.05
CA GLY A 43 6.41 -11.78 6.98
C GLY A 43 7.83 -12.11 7.43
N LEU A 44 8.45 -11.24 8.23
CA LEU A 44 9.79 -11.43 8.78
C LEU A 44 9.85 -12.61 9.76
N ASP A 45 8.86 -12.74 10.64
CA ASP A 45 8.77 -13.83 11.61
C ASP A 45 8.63 -15.20 10.94
N HIS A 46 8.07 -15.26 9.73
CA HIS A 46 7.89 -16.49 8.96
C HIS A 46 8.95 -16.68 7.87
N ALA A 47 9.87 -15.73 7.70
CA ALA A 47 11.00 -15.79 6.78
C ALA A 47 12.26 -16.40 7.43
N SER A 48 12.13 -17.19 8.49
CA SER A 48 13.26 -17.71 9.27
C SER A 48 14.09 -18.80 8.57
N SER A 49 13.68 -19.28 7.40
CA SER A 49 14.41 -20.31 6.68
C SER A 49 15.53 -19.69 5.83
N PRO A 50 16.74 -20.29 5.80
CA PRO A 50 17.82 -19.80 4.96
C PRO A 50 17.40 -19.81 3.48
N GLY A 51 17.70 -18.73 2.76
CA GLY A 51 17.38 -18.58 1.34
C GLY A 51 16.01 -17.98 1.02
N ILE A 52 15.19 -17.64 2.03
CA ILE A 52 13.97 -16.86 1.83
C ILE A 52 14.32 -15.38 1.59
N ARG A 53 13.64 -14.76 0.63
CA ARG A 53 13.67 -13.31 0.41
C ARG A 53 12.27 -12.74 0.57
N ILE A 54 12.18 -11.48 0.96
CA ILE A 54 10.91 -10.75 1.06
C ILE A 54 10.75 -9.87 -0.17
N CYS A 55 9.62 -9.98 -0.85
CA CYS A 55 9.24 -9.08 -1.93
C CYS A 55 8.13 -8.13 -1.45
N LEU A 56 8.46 -6.86 -1.24
CA LEU A 56 7.49 -5.83 -0.84
C LEU A 56 6.62 -5.43 -2.04
N VAL A 57 5.33 -5.70 -1.96
CA VAL A 57 4.37 -5.31 -3.00
C VAL A 57 3.59 -4.09 -2.54
N HIS A 58 3.68 -2.99 -3.29
CA HIS A 58 2.87 -1.80 -3.04
C HIS A 58 1.99 -1.47 -4.25
N VAL A 59 0.68 -1.57 -4.06
CA VAL A 59 -0.30 -1.17 -5.06
C VAL A 59 -0.73 0.27 -4.80
N PHE A 60 -0.58 1.13 -5.81
CA PHE A 60 -0.94 2.54 -5.75
C PHE A 60 -1.93 2.91 -6.85
N PRO A 61 -2.86 3.84 -6.60
CA PRO A 61 -3.83 4.25 -7.62
C PRO A 61 -3.19 5.17 -8.67
N PRO A 62 -3.67 5.15 -9.92
CA PRO A 62 -3.27 6.12 -10.92
C PRO A 62 -3.74 7.52 -10.56
N ILE A 63 -2.90 8.51 -10.83
CA ILE A 63 -3.20 9.93 -10.58
C ILE A 63 -4.08 10.44 -11.70
N THR A 64 -5.40 10.39 -11.50
CA THR A 64 -6.39 10.96 -12.43
C THR A 64 -6.90 12.34 -12.00
N TYR A 65 -6.85 12.61 -10.69
CA TYR A 65 -7.25 13.88 -10.08
C TYR A 65 -6.20 14.33 -9.09
N ILE A 66 -5.98 15.65 -9.05
CA ILE A 66 -5.02 16.30 -8.16
C ILE A 66 -5.83 17.14 -7.16
N PRO A 67 -5.65 16.93 -5.84
CA PRO A 67 -6.28 17.77 -4.83
C PRO A 67 -5.68 19.18 -4.88
N SER A 68 -6.54 20.18 -4.77
CA SER A 68 -6.21 21.60 -4.69
C SER A 68 -7.08 22.28 -3.62
N PRO A 69 -6.75 23.52 -3.20
CA PRO A 69 -7.57 24.25 -2.23
C PRO A 69 -9.03 24.47 -2.66
N VAL A 70 -9.31 24.43 -3.97
CA VAL A 70 -10.65 24.63 -4.54
C VAL A 70 -11.37 23.32 -4.89
N GLY A 71 -10.80 22.16 -4.53
CA GLY A 71 -11.39 20.85 -4.77
C GLY A 71 -10.47 19.90 -5.50
N LYS A 72 -11.03 18.98 -6.29
CA LYS A 72 -10.23 18.03 -7.08
C LYS A 72 -10.24 18.46 -8.54
N LEU A 73 -9.05 18.73 -9.08
CA LEU A 73 -8.88 19.11 -10.47
C LEU A 73 -8.44 17.89 -11.27
N SER A 74 -9.03 17.69 -12.44
CA SER A 74 -8.54 16.71 -13.40
C SER A 74 -7.21 17.17 -13.99
N ARG A 75 -6.40 16.24 -14.48
CA ARG A 75 -5.10 16.56 -15.10
C ARG A 75 -5.22 17.57 -16.25
N SER A 76 -6.30 17.51 -17.02
CA SER A 76 -6.55 18.41 -18.16
C SER A 76 -6.87 19.85 -17.75
N GLN A 77 -7.17 20.11 -16.48
CA GLN A 77 -7.41 21.46 -15.95
C GLN A 77 -6.15 22.12 -15.39
N LEU A 78 -5.01 21.44 -15.43
CA LEU A 78 -3.77 21.87 -14.80
C LEU A 78 -2.65 22.02 -15.83
N THR A 79 -1.66 22.84 -15.51
CA THR A 79 -0.46 22.94 -16.32
C THR A 79 0.38 21.67 -16.17
N GLN A 80 1.19 21.35 -17.19
CA GLN A 80 2.09 20.20 -17.12
C GLN A 80 3.02 20.27 -15.91
N GLN A 81 3.53 21.46 -15.57
CA GLN A 81 4.39 21.66 -14.40
C GLN A 81 3.68 21.31 -13.09
N GLN A 82 2.41 21.73 -12.92
CA GLN A 82 1.62 21.39 -11.73
C GLN A 82 1.36 19.89 -11.62
N VAL A 83 1.05 19.24 -12.75
CA VAL A 83 0.82 17.80 -12.80
C VAL A 83 2.11 17.05 -12.44
N GLN A 84 3.25 17.45 -13.02
CA GLN A 84 4.54 16.81 -12.74
C GLN A 84 5.00 17.02 -11.30
N ALA A 85 4.82 18.23 -10.74
CA ALA A 85 5.13 18.50 -9.34
C ALA A 85 4.37 17.54 -8.39
N TYR A 86 3.08 17.31 -8.66
CA TYR A 86 2.28 16.39 -7.85
C TYR A 86 2.67 14.92 -8.05
N ILE A 87 2.96 14.48 -9.28
CA ILE A 87 3.44 13.11 -9.56
C ILE A 87 4.74 12.84 -8.81
N ASN A 88 5.67 13.81 -8.82
CA ASN A 88 6.94 13.71 -8.11
C ASN A 88 6.72 13.67 -6.60
N GLU A 89 5.80 14.48 -6.08
CA GLU A 89 5.47 14.47 -4.66
C GLU A 89 4.90 13.12 -4.20
N GLU A 90 3.94 12.55 -4.94
CA GLU A 90 3.37 11.24 -4.63
C GLU A 90 4.40 10.10 -4.80
N SER A 91 5.28 10.20 -5.80
CA SER A 91 6.38 9.25 -5.99
C SER A 91 7.37 9.31 -4.83
N ASN A 92 7.71 10.49 -4.33
CA ASN A 92 8.57 10.68 -3.17
C ASN A 92 7.91 10.15 -1.89
N ARG A 93 6.60 10.39 -1.70
CA ARG A 93 5.85 9.79 -0.58
C ARG A 93 5.89 8.27 -0.61
N ARG A 94 5.75 7.67 -1.80
CA ARG A 94 5.82 6.21 -1.99
C ARG A 94 7.21 5.66 -1.69
N LYS A 95 8.26 6.30 -2.21
CA LYS A 95 9.66 5.94 -1.91
C LYS A 95 9.93 5.98 -0.41
N ASN A 96 9.58 7.09 0.24
CA ASN A 96 9.75 7.26 1.69
C ASN A 96 8.97 6.22 2.52
N LEU A 97 7.81 5.77 2.04
CA LEU A 97 7.05 4.71 2.70
C LEU A 97 7.76 3.37 2.57
N LEU A 98 8.19 3.01 1.36
CA LEU A 98 8.86 1.73 1.09
C LEU A 98 10.23 1.64 1.74
N GLU A 99 11.01 2.72 1.74
CA GLU A 99 12.30 2.79 2.42
C GLU A 99 12.21 2.42 3.89
N LYS A 100 11.12 2.79 4.58
CA LYS A 100 10.92 2.40 5.98
C LYS A 100 10.83 0.89 6.14
N TYR A 101 10.09 0.22 5.25
CA TYR A 101 9.96 -1.23 5.26
C TYR A 101 11.25 -1.94 4.84
N ILE A 102 11.95 -1.40 3.83
CA ILE A 102 13.26 -1.92 3.38
C ILE A 102 14.27 -1.88 4.53
N ARG A 103 14.34 -0.77 5.28
CA ARG A 103 15.22 -0.65 6.45
C ARG A 103 14.94 -1.74 7.49
N LEU A 104 13.67 -1.99 7.80
CA LEU A 104 13.29 -3.07 8.73
C LEU A 104 13.72 -4.46 8.24
N CYS A 105 13.61 -4.73 6.94
CA CYS A 105 14.09 -6.00 6.37
C CYS A 105 15.62 -6.11 6.46
N ASN A 106 16.33 -5.02 6.15
CA ASN A 106 17.79 -4.97 6.22
C ASN A 106 18.30 -5.12 7.67
N ASP A 107 17.64 -4.48 8.64
CA ASP A 107 17.95 -4.63 10.07
C ASP A 107 17.76 -6.08 10.53
N ALA A 108 16.75 -6.77 9.99
CA ALA A 108 16.52 -8.20 10.19
C ALA A 108 17.44 -9.11 9.35
N LYS A 109 18.33 -8.54 8.53
CA LYS A 109 19.25 -9.26 7.62
C LYS A 109 18.55 -10.16 6.61
N VAL A 110 17.35 -9.79 6.19
CA VAL A 110 16.56 -10.51 5.17
C VAL A 110 16.71 -9.80 3.82
N PRO A 111 17.10 -10.50 2.73
CA PRO A 111 17.13 -9.89 1.41
C PRO A 111 15.74 -9.39 1.00
N VAL A 112 15.69 -8.17 0.46
CA VAL A 112 14.44 -7.50 0.12
C VAL A 112 14.42 -6.99 -1.32
N ASP A 113 13.36 -7.34 -2.04
CA ASP A 113 13.00 -6.79 -3.35
C ASP A 113 11.72 -5.96 -3.23
N THR A 114 11.42 -5.13 -4.23
CA THR A 114 10.22 -4.27 -4.25
C THR A 114 9.50 -4.34 -5.58
N VAL A 115 8.18 -4.50 -5.54
CA VAL A 115 7.28 -4.49 -6.69
C VAL A 115 6.25 -3.39 -6.52
N LEU A 116 6.22 -2.48 -7.49
CA LEU A 116 5.31 -1.36 -7.56
C LEU A 116 4.25 -1.62 -8.62
N VAL A 117 2.97 -1.57 -8.25
CA VAL A 117 1.86 -1.82 -9.18
C VAL A 117 0.90 -0.64 -9.19
N GLU A 118 0.72 -0.02 -10.36
CA GLU A 118 -0.30 1.02 -10.53
C GLU A 118 -1.65 0.38 -10.86
N SER A 119 -2.66 0.57 -10.02
CA SER A 119 -4.01 0.07 -10.29
C SER A 119 -5.09 0.76 -9.46
N LYS A 120 -6.27 0.95 -10.08
CA LYS A 120 -7.49 1.40 -9.40
C LYS A 120 -8.10 0.32 -8.50
N SER A 121 -7.80 -0.95 -8.75
CA SER A 121 -8.33 -2.10 -8.01
C SER A 121 -7.18 -2.92 -7.42
N PRO A 122 -6.81 -2.69 -6.14
CA PRO A 122 -5.73 -3.42 -5.49
C PRO A 122 -5.93 -4.92 -5.48
N ALA A 123 -7.17 -5.38 -5.27
CA ALA A 123 -7.49 -6.80 -5.25
C ALA A 123 -7.22 -7.47 -6.61
N LYS A 124 -7.65 -6.84 -7.70
CA LYS A 124 -7.40 -7.35 -9.06
C LYS A 124 -5.89 -7.33 -9.37
N ALA A 125 -5.22 -6.23 -9.05
CA ALA A 125 -3.79 -6.08 -9.30
C ALA A 125 -2.95 -7.16 -8.62
N LEU A 126 -3.31 -7.55 -7.40
CA LEU A 126 -2.65 -8.63 -6.67
C LEU A 126 -2.92 -10.01 -7.30
N LEU A 127 -4.15 -10.28 -7.74
CA LEU A 127 -4.47 -11.55 -8.42
C LEU A 127 -3.76 -11.67 -9.77
N ASP A 128 -3.71 -10.57 -10.53
CA ASP A 128 -2.97 -10.49 -11.79
C ASP A 128 -1.47 -10.71 -11.52
N LEU A 129 -0.91 -10.06 -10.50
CA LEU A 129 0.49 -10.27 -10.09
C LEU A 129 0.76 -11.72 -9.73
N ILE A 130 -0.06 -12.35 -8.87
CA ILE A 130 0.08 -13.76 -8.47
C ILE A 130 0.17 -14.66 -9.70
N SER A 131 -0.69 -14.41 -10.69
CA SER A 131 -0.78 -15.22 -11.90
C SER A 131 0.41 -15.00 -12.84
N VAL A 132 0.87 -13.75 -12.99
CA VAL A 132 1.93 -13.38 -13.94
C VAL A 132 3.32 -13.83 -13.47
N VAL A 133 3.61 -13.69 -12.18
CA VAL A 133 4.94 -14.03 -11.62
C VAL A 133 4.94 -15.33 -10.81
N ASN A 134 3.83 -16.06 -10.83
CA ASN A 134 3.65 -17.34 -10.14
C ASN A 134 3.97 -17.25 -8.63
N VAL A 135 3.38 -16.28 -7.95
CA VAL A 135 3.55 -16.10 -6.49
C VAL A 135 3.00 -17.31 -5.76
N THR A 136 3.83 -17.96 -4.93
CA THR A 136 3.43 -19.11 -4.13
C THR A 136 3.02 -18.73 -2.71
N SER A 137 3.54 -17.64 -2.16
CA SER A 137 3.22 -17.15 -0.82
C SER A 137 3.00 -15.64 -0.83
N LEU A 138 1.80 -15.21 -0.41
CA LEU A 138 1.41 -13.81 -0.28
C LEU A 138 0.91 -13.51 1.14
N VAL A 139 1.44 -12.47 1.75
CA VAL A 139 1.00 -11.93 3.03
C VAL A 139 0.30 -10.60 2.80
N ILE A 140 -0.91 -10.42 3.34
CA ILE A 140 -1.70 -9.21 3.16
C ILE A 140 -2.48 -8.83 4.42
N GLY A 141 -2.62 -7.54 4.69
CA GLY A 141 -3.41 -7.05 5.83
C GLY A 141 -4.93 -7.17 5.64
N THR A 142 -5.69 -7.26 6.74
CA THR A 142 -7.17 -7.26 6.76
C THR A 142 -7.81 -5.88 6.51
N LYS A 143 -7.09 -4.92 5.92
CA LYS A 143 -7.60 -3.55 5.83
C LYS A 143 -8.84 -3.47 4.93
N ARG A 144 -9.95 -3.07 5.55
CA ARG A 144 -11.16 -2.65 4.84
C ARG A 144 -11.00 -1.19 4.46
N SER A 145 -11.18 -0.86 3.18
CA SER A 145 -11.26 0.53 2.75
C SER A 145 -12.41 1.24 3.49
N LEU A 146 -12.23 2.54 3.79
CA LEU A 146 -13.27 3.38 4.42
C LEU A 146 -14.60 3.35 3.63
N SER A 147 -14.54 3.12 2.31
CA SER A 147 -15.72 2.93 1.47
C SER A 147 -16.47 1.64 1.84
N THR A 148 -15.74 0.54 2.04
CA THR A 148 -16.29 -0.76 2.43
C THR A 148 -16.85 -0.79 3.85
N ILE A 149 -16.23 -0.01 4.75
CA ILE A 149 -16.71 0.17 6.13
C ILE A 149 -18.07 0.89 6.14
N ARG A 150 -18.23 1.95 5.34
CA ARG A 150 -19.51 2.68 5.21
C ARG A 150 -20.61 1.84 4.57
N ALA A 151 -20.26 0.95 3.63
CA ALA A 151 -21.22 0.11 2.93
C ALA A 151 -21.71 -1.12 3.73
N ARG A 152 -21.14 -1.44 4.90
CA ARG A 152 -21.46 -2.63 5.74
C ARG A 152 -21.55 -3.98 5.01
N LYS A 153 -21.04 -4.09 3.77
CA LYS A 153 -21.39 -5.20 2.86
C LYS A 153 -20.24 -5.74 2.01
N GLY A 154 -19.01 -5.29 2.24
CA GLY A 154 -17.88 -5.75 1.43
C GLY A 154 -16.76 -6.40 2.25
N GLN A 155 -16.24 -7.48 1.68
CA GLN A 155 -15.00 -8.16 2.04
C GLN A 155 -13.83 -7.19 1.82
N GLY A 156 -12.83 -7.19 2.72
CA GLY A 156 -11.63 -6.38 2.53
C GLY A 156 -10.77 -6.92 1.38
N VAL A 157 -9.74 -6.16 1.00
CA VAL A 157 -8.85 -6.55 -0.11
C VAL A 157 -8.18 -7.89 0.19
N GLY A 158 -7.66 -8.05 1.42
CA GLY A 158 -6.97 -9.27 1.83
C GLY A 158 -7.86 -10.50 1.77
N GLU A 159 -9.06 -10.43 2.33
CA GLU A 159 -9.98 -11.55 2.30
C GLU A 159 -10.41 -11.85 0.86
N TYR A 160 -10.66 -10.83 0.02
CA TYR A 160 -11.06 -11.04 -1.37
C TYR A 160 -9.96 -11.76 -2.16
N VAL A 161 -8.71 -11.34 -2.01
CA VAL A 161 -7.56 -11.97 -2.66
C VAL A 161 -7.42 -13.41 -2.17
N GLN A 162 -7.52 -13.67 -0.86
CA GLN A 162 -7.44 -15.03 -0.31
C GLN A 162 -8.50 -15.98 -0.91
N LYS A 163 -9.72 -15.49 -1.14
CA LYS A 163 -10.80 -16.30 -1.71
C LYS A 163 -10.61 -16.60 -3.21
N ASN A 164 -9.99 -15.69 -3.95
CA ASN A 164 -9.90 -15.75 -5.42
C ASN A 164 -8.50 -16.11 -5.93
N ALA A 165 -7.53 -16.27 -5.04
CA ALA A 165 -6.18 -16.65 -5.42
C ALA A 165 -6.16 -18.07 -6.03
N PRO A 166 -5.28 -18.31 -7.03
CA PRO A 166 -5.05 -19.65 -7.55
C PRO A 166 -4.66 -20.66 -6.46
N SER A 167 -4.96 -21.94 -6.68
CA SER A 167 -4.70 -23.01 -5.70
C SER A 167 -3.23 -23.21 -5.33
N PHE A 168 -2.30 -22.74 -6.17
CA PHE A 168 -0.86 -22.81 -5.91
C PHE A 168 -0.36 -21.68 -4.99
N CYS A 169 -1.16 -20.63 -4.77
CA CYS A 169 -0.76 -19.48 -3.98
C CYS A 169 -1.40 -19.54 -2.59
N GLN A 170 -0.55 -19.66 -1.56
CA GLN A 170 -0.98 -19.53 -0.18
C GLN A 170 -1.08 -18.05 0.19
N VAL A 171 -2.30 -17.60 0.54
CA VAL A 171 -2.56 -16.22 0.97
C VAL A 171 -2.80 -16.16 2.47
N ASN A 172 -1.87 -15.53 3.19
CA ASN A 172 -1.94 -15.30 4.63
C ASN A 172 -2.50 -13.90 4.90
N VAL A 173 -3.69 -13.84 5.49
CA VAL A 173 -4.34 -12.57 5.84
C VAL A 173 -4.06 -12.24 7.30
N VAL A 174 -3.36 -11.13 7.54
CA VAL A 174 -2.88 -10.71 8.86
C VAL A 174 -3.69 -9.54 9.38
N GLY A 175 -4.22 -9.67 10.59
CA GLY A 175 -4.88 -8.58 11.29
C GLY A 175 -3.91 -7.79 12.16
N GLU A 176 -4.27 -6.56 12.50
CA GLU A 176 -3.57 -5.78 13.52
C GLU A 176 -3.73 -6.49 14.89
N GLU A 177 -2.63 -6.71 15.62
CA GLU A 177 -2.67 -7.39 16.92
C GLU A 177 -3.69 -6.72 17.85
N GLY A 178 -4.55 -7.55 18.46
CA GLY A 178 -5.73 -7.11 19.22
C GLY A 178 -7.08 -7.34 18.52
N LYS A 179 -7.08 -7.68 17.22
CA LYS A 179 -8.29 -8.11 16.49
C LYS A 179 -8.11 -9.50 15.88
N LYS A 180 -8.10 -10.53 16.73
CA LYS A 180 -8.21 -11.92 16.27
C LYS A 180 -9.59 -12.14 15.65
N MET A 181 -9.67 -12.24 14.33
CA MET A 181 -10.78 -12.91 13.65
C MET A 181 -10.36 -14.35 13.40
N LYS A 182 -10.64 -15.24 14.36
CA LYS A 182 -10.70 -16.67 14.06
C LYS A 182 -12.03 -16.95 13.40
N ASN A 183 -12.00 -17.73 12.32
CA ASN A 183 -13.12 -18.23 11.53
C ASN A 183 -14.41 -18.42 12.35
N GLY A 184 -15.33 -17.47 12.23
CA GLY A 184 -16.78 -17.67 12.42
C GLY A 184 -17.31 -18.20 13.77
N GLN A 185 -16.51 -18.49 14.79
CA GLN A 185 -17.02 -19.01 16.06
C GLN A 185 -16.28 -18.40 17.27
N VAL A 186 -17.07 -17.73 18.12
CA VAL A 186 -16.65 -17.16 19.39
C VAL A 186 -16.44 -18.31 20.39
N LEU A 187 -15.19 -18.54 20.79
CA LEU A 187 -14.88 -19.26 22.02
C LEU A 187 -14.19 -18.29 22.98
N GLN A 188 -14.96 -17.90 23.98
CA GLN A 188 -14.58 -17.03 25.09
C GLN A 188 -13.57 -17.78 25.97
N LEU A 189 -12.29 -17.40 25.95
CA LEU A 189 -11.38 -17.77 27.02
C LEU A 189 -11.51 -16.74 28.15
N LYS A 190 -12.12 -17.18 29.26
CA LYS A 190 -12.13 -16.44 30.52
C LYS A 190 -10.68 -16.35 31.04
N GLY A 191 -10.17 -15.13 31.12
CA GLY A 191 -8.99 -14.76 31.90
C GLY A 191 -9.38 -13.60 32.80
N SER A 192 -9.19 -13.77 34.10
CA SER A 192 -9.66 -12.96 35.22
C SER A 192 -9.32 -11.46 35.15
N GLN A 193 -10.30 -10.63 35.52
CA GLN A 193 -10.17 -9.20 35.84
C GLN A 193 -9.13 -8.95 36.94
N PRO A 194 -8.58 -7.73 36.99
CA PRO A 194 -9.08 -6.81 38.01
C PRO A 194 -9.63 -5.50 37.41
N GLU A 195 -10.71 -5.02 38.03
CA GLU A 195 -11.34 -3.73 37.80
C GLU A 195 -10.41 -2.57 38.17
N ILE A 196 -10.51 -1.44 37.45
CA ILE A 196 -10.98 -0.15 38.00
C ILE A 196 -11.09 0.91 36.88
N ALA A 197 -12.17 1.68 36.98
CA ALA A 197 -12.48 3.02 36.44
C ALA A 197 -12.71 3.21 34.91
N LYS A 198 -14.00 3.38 34.60
CA LYS A 198 -14.55 3.96 33.38
C LYS A 198 -14.06 5.39 33.17
N GLN A 199 -13.56 5.71 31.98
CA GLN A 199 -13.79 7.04 31.41
C GLN A 199 -14.01 6.96 29.91
N SER A 200 -15.26 7.19 29.55
CA SER A 200 -15.72 7.48 28.19
C SER A 200 -14.94 8.66 27.63
N ASN A 201 -14.28 8.49 26.49
CA ASN A 201 -14.16 9.59 25.54
C ASN A 201 -14.16 9.07 24.10
N ARG A 202 -15.23 9.47 23.40
CA ARG A 202 -15.31 9.48 21.94
C ARG A 202 -14.23 10.43 21.44
N ASN A 203 -13.43 10.03 20.46
CA ASN A 203 -12.85 10.93 19.46
C ASN A 203 -12.49 10.11 18.21
N LEU A 204 -13.54 9.87 17.44
CA LEU A 204 -13.49 9.55 16.02
C LEU A 204 -13.62 10.91 15.34
N LEU A 205 -12.67 11.25 14.44
CA LEU A 205 -12.59 12.47 13.61
C LEU A 205 -11.71 13.58 14.19
N GLU A 206 -10.41 13.48 13.93
CA GLU A 206 -9.56 14.67 13.77
C GLU A 206 -8.93 14.62 12.37
N TRP A 207 -9.77 14.89 11.37
CA TRP A 207 -9.34 15.33 10.04
C TRP A 207 -9.86 16.75 9.88
N MET A 208 -9.01 17.72 10.17
CA MET A 208 -9.20 19.12 9.77
C MET A 208 -7.98 19.46 8.90
N CYS A 209 -8.12 19.44 7.57
CA CYS A 209 -8.39 20.64 6.78
C CYS A 209 -7.39 21.77 7.07
N PHE A 210 -6.17 21.65 6.55
CA PHE A 210 -5.28 22.79 6.40
C PHE A 210 -5.22 23.23 4.95
N SER A 211 -5.77 24.42 4.69
CA SER A 211 -5.24 25.49 3.83
C SER A 211 -6.29 26.62 3.81
N PRO A 212 -5.96 27.85 3.36
CA PRO A 212 -5.01 28.82 3.92
C PRO A 212 -5.72 30.20 4.14
N LYS A 213 -5.15 31.11 4.93
CA LYS A 213 -5.58 32.53 4.89
C LYS A 213 -4.57 33.35 4.09
N PHE A 214 -4.93 33.65 2.84
CA PHE A 214 -4.40 34.80 2.13
C PHE A 214 -4.98 36.07 2.78
N HIS A 215 -4.13 37.00 3.20
CA HIS A 215 -4.47 38.42 3.22
C HIS A 215 -3.66 39.06 2.11
N GLY A 216 -4.35 39.44 1.03
CA GLY A 216 -3.88 40.49 0.14
C GLY A 216 -4.34 41.81 0.74
N ASP A 217 -3.40 42.71 0.98
CA ASP A 217 -3.68 44.12 1.22
C ASP A 217 -3.15 44.89 0.01
N VAL A 218 -4.06 45.46 -0.77
CA VAL A 218 -3.79 46.44 -1.83
C VAL A 218 -4.75 47.59 -1.57
N GLY A 219 -4.22 48.76 -1.20
CA GLY A 219 -5.06 49.92 -1.01
C GLY A 219 -4.40 51.22 -0.54
N LYS A 220 -3.66 51.88 -1.45
CA LYS A 220 -3.59 53.34 -1.65
C LYS A 220 -3.18 54.25 -0.46
N LYS A 221 -2.00 54.86 -0.57
CA LYS A 221 -1.82 56.28 -0.90
C LYS A 221 -0.40 56.55 -1.36
#